data_AF-A0A091S1J8-F1
#
_entry.id   AF-A0A091S1J8-F1
#
_cell.length_a   1.000
_cell.length_b   1.000
_cell.length_c   1.000
_cell.angle_alpha   90.00
_cell.angle_beta   90.00
_cell.angle_gamma   90.00
#
_symmetry.space_group_name_H-M   'P 1'
#
loop_
_entity.id
_entity.type
_entity.pdbx_description
1 polymer ?
#
loop_
_entity_poly.entity_id
_entity_poly.type
_entity_poly.pdbx_seq_one_letter_code
_entity_poly.pdbx_strand_id
1 'polypeptide(L)'
;ERALQGCLVRLEEQNRQLAESQSQEGSTARKEREVMLRLKEVVDKQRDELRAQAHEIICKSRDTEALQEQLHRFMAMNEELRHKVAVVQAQLKSALEKKSDLEAAMLQTQREMSRRSRATSESQQPKPSLEEAASPMEEPQHQGSDVGSSPAHCCFSKEELQQILQERNELKTNLFLVQEELAYYQRELLNEKRVPSFFLDAMKSNIKRQRKKIRAKMLGTTEESASSGDEEGSWLPARGAGCADPQPPESNIRSL
;
A
#
# COMPACT_ATOMS: atom_id res chain seq x y z
N GLU A 1 -5.61 -99.78 44.81
CA GLU A 1 -4.31 -99.13 44.54
C GLU A 1 -4.23 -98.46 43.16
N ARG A 2 -4.41 -99.18 42.03
CA ARG A 2 -4.31 -98.56 40.69
C ARG A 2 -5.27 -97.39 40.42
N ALA A 3 -6.53 -97.47 40.89
CA ALA A 3 -7.50 -96.39 40.73
C ALA A 3 -7.11 -95.12 41.53
N LEU A 4 -6.54 -95.30 42.73
CA LEU A 4 -6.04 -94.18 43.54
C LEU A 4 -4.82 -93.54 42.90
N GLN A 5 -3.91 -94.33 42.32
CA GLN A 5 -2.77 -93.82 41.55
C GLN A 5 -3.23 -93.01 40.32
N GLY A 6 -4.25 -93.47 39.59
CA GLY A 6 -4.84 -92.71 38.48
C GLY A 6 -5.52 -91.40 38.92
N CYS A 7 -6.13 -91.37 40.10
CA CYS A 7 -6.67 -90.13 40.68
C CYS A 7 -5.57 -89.16 41.11
N LEU A 8 -4.47 -89.65 41.69
CA LEU A 8 -3.32 -88.82 42.07
C LEU A 8 -2.67 -88.16 40.86
N VAL A 9 -2.37 -88.91 39.79
CA VAL A 9 -1.79 -88.36 38.56
C VAL A 9 -2.71 -87.29 37.94
N ARG A 10 -4.02 -87.51 37.96
CA ARG A 10 -4.99 -86.52 37.46
C ARG A 10 -5.02 -85.24 38.30
N LEU A 11 -4.95 -85.36 39.62
CA LEU A 11 -4.88 -84.21 40.53
C LEU A 11 -3.56 -83.45 40.39
N GLU A 12 -2.44 -84.16 40.20
CA GLU A 12 -1.14 -83.55 39.92
C GLU A 12 -1.15 -82.78 38.59
N GLU A 13 -1.76 -83.35 37.56
CA GLU A 13 -1.89 -82.71 36.26
C GLU A 13 -2.81 -81.47 36.33
N GLN A 14 -3.93 -81.55 37.05
CA GLN A 14 -4.80 -80.39 37.31
C GLN A 14 -4.08 -79.30 38.11
N ASN A 15 -3.32 -79.66 39.14
CA ASN A 15 -2.51 -78.70 39.90
C ASN A 15 -1.44 -78.03 39.04
N ARG A 16 -0.79 -78.78 38.15
CA ARG A 16 0.17 -78.23 37.18
C ARG A 16 -0.50 -77.24 36.23
N GLN A 17 -1.65 -77.59 35.66
CA GLN A 17 -2.41 -76.70 34.77
C GLN A 17 -2.89 -75.42 35.50
N LEU A 18 -3.32 -75.54 36.75
CA LEU A 18 -3.69 -74.38 37.57
C LEU A 18 -2.49 -73.48 37.87
N ALA A 19 -1.32 -74.05 38.15
CA ALA A 19 -0.09 -73.28 38.36
C ALA A 19 0.36 -72.54 37.09
N GLU A 20 0.30 -73.20 35.94
CA GLU A 20 0.57 -72.59 34.63
C GLU A 20 -0.42 -71.47 34.31
N SER A 21 -1.72 -71.67 34.57
CA SER A 21 -2.77 -70.67 34.36
C SER A 21 -2.55 -69.44 35.25
N GLN A 22 -2.26 -69.64 36.54
CA GLN A 22 -1.95 -68.53 37.47
C GLN A 22 -0.69 -67.75 37.04
N SER A 23 0.33 -68.45 36.53
CA SER A 23 1.55 -67.81 36.00
C SER A 23 1.24 -66.98 34.75
N GLN A 24 0.42 -67.51 33.85
CA GLN A 24 -0.01 -66.82 32.63
C GLN A 24 -0.85 -65.57 32.96
N GLU A 25 -1.80 -65.67 33.89
CA GLU A 25 -2.59 -64.53 34.39
C GLU A 25 -1.71 -63.47 35.07
N GLY A 26 -0.70 -63.89 35.85
CA GLY A 26 0.28 -62.97 36.42
C GLY A 26 1.11 -62.23 35.35
N SER A 27 1.44 -62.91 34.26
CA SER A 27 2.15 -62.34 33.10
C SER A 27 1.27 -61.36 32.32
N THR A 28 0.00 -61.67 32.07
CA THR A 28 -0.94 -60.75 31.41
C THR A 28 -1.20 -59.50 32.25
N ALA A 29 -1.45 -59.65 33.55
CA ALA A 29 -1.66 -58.52 34.46
C ALA A 29 -0.41 -57.61 34.59
N ARG A 30 0.80 -58.14 34.38
CA ARG A 30 2.03 -57.31 34.30
C ARG A 30 2.06 -56.49 33.01
N LYS A 31 1.74 -57.10 31.87
CA LYS A 31 1.70 -56.43 30.57
C LYS A 31 0.63 -55.33 30.53
N GLU A 32 -0.55 -55.58 31.09
CA GLU A 32 -1.62 -54.58 31.20
C GLU A 32 -1.21 -53.37 32.04
N ARG A 33 -0.53 -53.61 33.17
CA ARG A 33 0.03 -52.54 34.01
C ARG A 33 1.08 -51.71 33.25
N GLU A 34 1.95 -52.37 32.49
CA GLU A 34 2.94 -51.67 31.66
C GLU A 34 2.26 -50.79 30.59
N VAL A 35 1.25 -51.32 29.90
CA VAL A 35 0.45 -50.56 28.93
C VAL A 35 -0.23 -49.37 29.60
N MET A 36 -0.82 -49.56 30.78
CA MET A 36 -1.47 -48.49 31.54
C MET A 36 -0.49 -47.39 31.94
N LEU A 37 0.72 -47.73 32.37
CA LEU A 37 1.77 -46.75 32.69
C LEU A 37 2.17 -45.95 31.44
N ARG A 38 2.39 -46.62 30.31
CA ARG A 38 2.71 -45.94 29.04
C ARG A 38 1.57 -45.02 28.58
N LEU A 39 0.31 -45.46 28.71
CA LEU A 39 -0.85 -44.63 28.38
C LEU A 39 -0.94 -43.42 29.30
N LYS A 40 -0.70 -43.59 30.61
CA LYS A 40 -0.65 -42.49 31.56
C LYS A 40 0.42 -41.47 31.19
N GLU A 41 1.64 -41.92 30.87
CA GLU A 41 2.72 -41.04 30.42
C GLU A 41 2.35 -40.24 29.16
N VAL A 42 1.72 -40.89 28.18
CA VAL A 42 1.25 -40.20 26.96
C VAL A 42 0.16 -39.19 27.28
N VAL A 43 -0.82 -39.54 28.12
CA VAL A 43 -1.88 -38.64 28.54
C VAL A 43 -1.33 -37.44 29.32
N ASP A 44 -0.38 -37.65 30.23
CA ASP A 44 0.23 -36.57 31.00
C ASP A 44 1.04 -35.64 30.09
N LYS A 45 1.81 -36.18 29.12
CA LYS A 45 2.46 -35.38 28.07
C LYS A 45 1.48 -34.56 27.25
N GLN A 46 0.38 -35.17 26.80
CA GLN A 46 -0.65 -34.46 26.04
C GLN A 46 -1.32 -33.36 26.85
N ARG A 47 -1.54 -33.56 28.16
CA ARG A 47 -2.06 -32.51 29.05
C ARG A 47 -1.11 -31.34 29.17
N ASP A 48 0.18 -31.61 29.30
CA ASP A 48 1.19 -30.56 29.41
C ASP A 48 1.38 -29.82 28.09
N GLU A 49 1.30 -30.52 26.96
CA GLU A 49 1.28 -29.93 25.63
C GLU A 49 0.05 -29.03 25.42
N LEU A 50 -1.15 -29.50 25.80
CA LEU A 50 -2.37 -28.69 25.76
C LEU A 50 -2.25 -27.43 26.64
N ARG A 51 -1.64 -27.55 27.83
CA ARG A 51 -1.39 -26.39 28.70
C ARG A 51 -0.39 -25.41 28.09
N ALA A 52 0.70 -25.91 27.49
CA ALA A 52 1.67 -25.06 26.81
C ALA A 52 1.04 -24.33 25.62
N GLN A 53 0.27 -25.03 24.79
CA GLN A 53 -0.46 -24.45 23.67
C GLN A 53 -1.49 -23.42 24.13
N ALA A 54 -2.23 -23.68 25.22
CA ALA A 54 -3.18 -22.72 25.79
C ALA A 54 -2.47 -21.42 26.23
N HIS A 55 -1.30 -21.54 26.88
CA HIS A 55 -0.49 -20.37 27.23
C HIS A 55 0.02 -19.62 26.00
N GLU A 56 0.47 -20.33 24.97
CA GLU A 56 0.90 -19.72 23.71
C GLU A 56 -0.23 -18.96 23.02
N ILE A 57 -1.44 -19.53 22.98
CA ILE A 57 -2.64 -18.86 22.45
C ILE A 57 -2.92 -17.57 23.22
N ILE A 58 -2.84 -17.58 24.55
CA ILE A 58 -3.04 -16.39 25.39
C ILE A 58 -1.97 -15.32 25.09
N CYS A 59 -0.70 -15.69 24.99
CA CYS A 59 0.38 -14.76 24.64
C CYS A 59 0.13 -14.13 23.26
N LYS A 60 -0.17 -14.94 22.25
CA LYS A 60 -0.50 -14.46 20.90
C LYS A 60 -1.72 -13.56 20.89
N SER A 61 -2.77 -13.87 21.67
CA SER A 61 -3.97 -13.02 21.81
C SER A 61 -3.59 -11.63 22.32
N ARG A 62 -2.77 -11.56 23.37
CA ARG A 62 -2.31 -10.27 23.93
C ARG A 62 -1.50 -9.46 22.92
N ASP A 63 -0.63 -10.12 22.15
CA ASP A 63 0.12 -9.43 21.09
C ASP A 63 -0.81 -8.89 20.01
N THR A 64 -1.83 -9.67 19.61
CA THR A 64 -2.83 -9.20 18.65
C THR A 64 -3.66 -8.03 19.17
N GLU A 65 -4.05 -8.04 20.45
CA GLU A 65 -4.76 -6.93 21.10
C GLU A 65 -3.88 -5.68 21.14
N ALA A 66 -2.61 -5.79 21.52
CA ALA A 66 -1.67 -4.67 21.54
C ALA A 66 -1.46 -4.05 20.14
N LEU A 67 -1.35 -4.88 19.10
CA LEU A 67 -1.25 -4.42 17.72
C LEU A 67 -2.55 -3.75 17.25
N GLN A 68 -3.73 -4.27 17.63
CA GLN A 68 -5.01 -3.63 17.34
C GLN A 68 -5.12 -2.25 17.97
N GLU A 69 -4.69 -2.09 19.24
CA GLU A 69 -4.65 -0.78 19.89
C GLU A 69 -3.71 0.20 19.18
N GLN A 70 -2.53 -0.27 18.75
CA GLN A 70 -1.60 0.57 17.97
C GLN A 70 -2.22 1.01 16.64
N LEU A 71 -2.92 0.11 15.94
CA LEU A 71 -3.64 0.45 14.72
C LEU A 71 -4.73 1.50 14.99
N HIS A 72 -5.53 1.33 16.04
CA HIS A 72 -6.54 2.31 16.43
C HIS A 72 -5.92 3.69 16.72
N ARG A 73 -4.81 3.74 17.45
CA ARG A 73 -4.07 5.00 17.71
C ARG A 73 -3.58 5.63 16.41
N PHE A 74 -3.04 4.84 15.47
CA PHE A 74 -2.58 5.35 14.18
C PHE A 74 -3.74 5.88 13.32
N MET A 75 -4.88 5.18 13.28
CA MET A 75 -6.06 5.65 12.56
C MET A 75 -6.57 6.99 13.11
N ALA A 76 -6.65 7.14 14.43
CA ALA A 76 -7.04 8.40 15.07
C ALA A 76 -6.07 9.55 14.71
N MET A 77 -4.76 9.30 14.78
CA MET A 77 -3.75 10.30 14.38
C MET A 77 -3.86 10.63 12.88
N ASN A 78 -4.14 9.64 12.04
CA ASN A 78 -4.27 9.84 10.60
C ASN A 78 -5.50 10.71 10.26
N GLU A 79 -6.63 10.46 10.94
CA GLU A 79 -7.83 11.30 10.84
C GLU A 79 -7.54 12.74 11.30
N GLU A 80 -6.85 12.90 12.43
CA GLU A 80 -6.44 14.22 12.93
C GLU A 80 -5.56 14.96 11.91
N LEU A 81 -4.59 14.28 11.29
CA LEU A 81 -3.75 14.87 10.24
C LEU A 81 -4.56 15.26 9.01
N ARG A 82 -5.49 14.43 8.55
CA ARG A 82 -6.40 14.78 7.45
C ARG A 82 -7.24 16.01 7.79
N HIS A 83 -7.75 16.09 9.01
CA HIS A 83 -8.51 17.25 9.49
C HIS A 83 -7.64 18.52 9.50
N LYS A 84 -6.40 18.44 10.03
CA LYS A 84 -5.43 19.56 10.01
C LYS A 84 -5.14 20.04 8.59
N VAL A 85 -4.90 19.11 7.66
CA VAL A 85 -4.69 19.44 6.23
C VAL A 85 -5.92 20.14 5.65
N ALA A 86 -7.13 19.65 5.91
CA ALA A 86 -8.36 20.27 5.43
C ALA A 86 -8.54 21.71 5.97
N VAL A 87 -8.29 21.93 7.26
CA VAL A 87 -8.35 23.26 7.89
C VAL A 87 -7.33 24.21 7.28
N VAL A 88 -6.06 23.79 7.18
CA VAL A 88 -5.01 24.63 6.58
C VAL A 88 -5.30 24.94 5.12
N GLN A 89 -5.82 23.97 4.36
CA GLN A 89 -6.21 24.17 2.97
C GLN A 89 -7.37 25.17 2.84
N ALA A 90 -8.37 25.11 3.73
CA ALA A 90 -9.47 26.07 3.77
C ALA A 90 -8.97 27.48 4.13
N GLN A 91 -8.07 27.59 5.10
CA GLN A 91 -7.43 28.86 5.46
C GLN A 91 -6.64 29.47 4.29
N LEU A 92 -5.87 28.65 3.57
CA LEU A 92 -5.12 29.09 2.38
C LEU A 92 -6.04 29.62 1.28
N LYS A 93 -7.15 28.91 1.00
CA LYS A 93 -8.15 29.36 0.01
C LYS A 93 -8.78 30.70 0.40
N SER A 94 -9.22 30.84 1.65
CA SER A 94 -9.80 32.10 2.14
C SER A 94 -8.80 33.26 2.10
N ALA A 95 -7.52 33.00 2.39
CA ALA A 95 -6.47 34.01 2.29
C ALA A 95 -6.21 34.45 0.83
N LEU A 96 -6.24 33.51 -0.12
CA LEU A 96 -6.11 33.81 -1.55
C LEU A 96 -7.30 34.62 -2.08
N GLU A 97 -8.53 34.28 -1.67
CA GLU A 97 -9.74 35.05 -2.01
C GLU A 97 -9.63 36.49 -1.49
N LYS A 98 -9.32 36.67 -0.21
CA LYS A 98 -9.11 38.01 0.39
C LYS A 98 -8.02 38.81 -0.32
N LYS A 99 -6.92 38.15 -0.72
CA LYS A 99 -5.85 38.79 -1.48
C LYS A 99 -6.37 39.26 -2.84
N SER A 100 -7.09 38.41 -3.56
CA SER A 100 -7.71 38.75 -4.86
C SER A 100 -8.66 39.94 -4.73
N ASP A 101 -9.49 39.96 -3.68
CA ASP A 101 -10.43 41.07 -3.43
C ASP A 101 -9.71 42.39 -3.15
N LEU A 102 -8.63 42.35 -2.36
CA LEU A 102 -7.80 43.52 -2.08
C LEU A 102 -7.05 44.02 -3.32
N GLU A 103 -6.52 43.12 -4.16
CA GLU A 103 -5.90 43.47 -5.43
C GLU A 103 -6.91 44.12 -6.39
N ALA A 104 -8.14 43.59 -6.46
CA ALA A 104 -9.21 44.18 -7.26
C ALA A 104 -9.60 45.59 -6.75
N ALA A 105 -9.75 45.76 -5.44
CA ALA A 105 -10.04 47.06 -4.82
C ALA A 105 -8.91 48.07 -5.07
N MET A 106 -7.65 47.67 -4.93
CA MET A 106 -6.48 48.52 -5.20
C MET A 106 -6.48 49.00 -6.67
N LEU A 107 -6.70 48.10 -7.62
CA LEU A 107 -6.80 48.45 -9.05
C LEU A 107 -7.98 49.38 -9.33
N GLN A 108 -9.12 49.20 -8.65
CA GLN A 108 -10.26 50.11 -8.78
C GLN A 108 -9.92 51.51 -8.26
N THR A 109 -9.37 51.62 -7.04
CA THR A 109 -8.94 52.91 -6.47
C THR A 109 -7.90 53.59 -7.36
N GLN A 110 -6.96 52.84 -7.95
CA GLN A 110 -5.98 53.38 -8.89
C GLN A 110 -6.64 53.95 -10.17
N ARG A 111 -7.65 53.27 -10.72
CA ARG A 111 -8.43 53.75 -11.87
C ARG A 111 -9.22 55.01 -11.52
N GLU A 112 -9.82 55.06 -10.34
CA GLU A 112 -10.56 56.23 -9.85
C GLU A 112 -9.64 57.44 -9.63
N MET A 113 -8.47 57.25 -9.01
CA MET A 113 -7.45 58.29 -8.89
C MET A 113 -7.00 58.81 -10.26
N SER A 114 -6.71 57.91 -11.20
CA SER A 114 -6.31 58.28 -12.57
C SER A 114 -7.42 59.03 -13.33
N ARG A 115 -8.69 58.71 -13.07
CA ARG A 115 -9.85 59.46 -13.60
C ARG A 115 -9.94 60.85 -12.96
N ARG A 116 -9.78 60.95 -11.63
CA ARG A 116 -9.80 62.22 -10.90
C ARG A 116 -8.69 63.16 -11.37
N SER A 117 -7.46 62.66 -11.50
CA SER A 117 -6.30 63.44 -11.98
C SER A 117 -6.52 64.01 -13.38
N ARG A 118 -7.06 63.22 -14.32
CA ARG A 118 -7.43 63.71 -15.66
C ARG A 118 -8.48 64.82 -15.61
N ALA A 119 -9.55 64.63 -14.85
CA ALA A 119 -10.59 65.65 -14.69
C ALA A 119 -10.07 66.96 -14.06
N THR A 120 -9.12 66.88 -13.12
CA THR A 120 -8.49 68.07 -12.54
C THR A 120 -7.54 68.78 -13.51
N SER A 121 -6.82 68.04 -14.37
CA SER A 121 -5.98 68.63 -15.43
C SER A 121 -6.82 69.30 -16.52
N GLU A 122 -7.97 68.72 -16.88
CA GLU A 122 -8.92 69.32 -17.83
C GLU A 122 -9.61 70.58 -17.28
N SER A 123 -9.82 70.66 -15.96
CA SER A 123 -10.39 71.85 -15.30
C SER A 123 -9.40 73.02 -15.16
N GLN A 124 -8.10 72.81 -15.37
CA GLN A 124 -7.07 73.86 -15.33
C GLN A 124 -6.71 74.41 -16.73
N GLN A 125 -7.38 73.96 -17.79
CA GLN A 125 -7.27 74.54 -19.14
C GLN A 125 -8.38 75.58 -19.38
N PRO A 126 -8.07 76.87 -19.57
CA PRO A 126 -9.01 77.83 -20.15
C PRO A 126 -9.12 77.60 -21.67
N LYS A 127 -10.33 77.33 -22.17
CA LYS A 127 -10.71 77.30 -23.60
C LYS A 127 -10.62 78.70 -24.27
N PRO A 128 -10.80 78.84 -25.61
CA PRO A 128 -10.21 78.12 -26.76
C PRO A 128 -9.73 79.11 -27.87
N SER A 129 -9.00 78.64 -28.88
CA SER A 129 -8.93 79.33 -30.19
C SER A 129 -9.19 78.33 -31.31
N LEU A 130 -10.21 78.63 -32.11
CA LEU A 130 -10.64 77.96 -33.34
C LEU A 130 -9.57 78.11 -34.43
N GLU A 131 -9.41 77.05 -35.23
CA GLU A 131 -8.88 76.93 -36.61
C GLU A 131 -8.19 75.56 -36.69
N GLU A 132 -8.23 74.74 -37.73
CA GLU A 132 -8.94 74.66 -39.01
C GLU A 132 -8.51 73.29 -39.58
N ALA A 133 -9.34 72.71 -40.45
CA ALA A 133 -8.97 71.72 -41.47
C ALA A 133 -8.57 70.27 -41.10
N ALA A 134 -9.37 69.36 -41.67
CA ALA A 134 -8.97 68.22 -42.50
C ALA A 134 -8.25 67.02 -41.84
N SER A 135 -8.97 65.90 -41.74
CA SER A 135 -8.85 64.76 -42.67
C SER A 135 -9.52 63.50 -42.10
N PRO A 136 -10.32 62.74 -42.88
CA PRO A 136 -10.68 61.37 -42.55
C PRO A 136 -9.53 60.44 -42.97
N MET A 137 -9.10 59.56 -42.07
CA MET A 137 -8.19 58.46 -42.43
C MET A 137 -8.71 57.17 -41.78
N GLU A 138 -9.38 56.38 -42.61
CA GLU A 138 -9.46 54.92 -42.52
C GLU A 138 -8.03 54.36 -42.43
N GLU A 139 -7.71 53.43 -41.54
CA GLU A 139 -7.73 51.96 -41.68
C GLU A 139 -6.43 51.44 -40.97
N PRO A 140 -6.16 50.12 -40.78
CA PRO A 140 -7.02 48.94 -40.91
C PRO A 140 -6.88 47.93 -39.74
N GLN A 141 -7.95 47.18 -39.53
CA GLN A 141 -7.83 45.79 -39.06
C GLN A 141 -7.05 45.00 -40.13
N HIS A 142 -5.91 44.42 -39.78
CA HIS A 142 -5.30 43.36 -40.58
C HIS A 142 -5.43 42.01 -39.86
N GLN A 143 -6.32 41.19 -40.43
CA GLN A 143 -6.23 39.74 -40.38
C GLN A 143 -4.92 39.27 -41.02
N GLY A 144 -4.40 38.15 -40.52
CA GLY A 144 -3.94 37.04 -41.36
C GLY A 144 -2.63 37.19 -42.13
N SER A 145 -1.59 36.51 -41.64
CA SER A 145 -0.61 35.78 -42.45
C SER A 145 0.05 34.77 -41.49
N ASP A 146 -0.43 33.53 -41.44
CA ASP A 146 -0.15 32.41 -42.35
C ASP A 146 1.26 31.80 -42.19
N VAL A 147 1.24 30.58 -41.65
CA VAL A 147 2.16 29.45 -41.90
C VAL A 147 3.66 29.66 -41.63
N GLY A 148 4.03 29.33 -40.39
CA GLY A 148 5.28 28.66 -40.07
C GLY A 148 4.94 27.26 -39.53
N SER A 149 5.04 26.25 -40.38
CA SER A 149 4.70 24.85 -40.07
C SER A 149 5.43 24.34 -38.83
N SER A 150 4.69 23.85 -37.83
CA SER A 150 5.19 22.95 -36.79
C SER A 150 4.10 21.94 -36.45
N PRO A 151 4.36 20.63 -36.58
CA PRO A 151 3.36 19.60 -36.27
C PRO A 151 3.18 19.53 -34.75
N ALA A 152 1.91 19.55 -34.30
CA ALA A 152 1.44 19.43 -32.91
C ALA A 152 1.27 20.73 -32.09
N HIS A 153 0.33 21.58 -32.51
CA HIS A 153 -0.44 22.38 -31.55
C HIS A 153 -1.87 21.83 -31.47
N CYS A 154 -2.06 20.76 -30.71
CA CYS A 154 -3.39 20.40 -30.22
C CYS A 154 -3.66 21.28 -28.99
N CYS A 155 -4.28 22.43 -29.21
CA CYS A 155 -4.66 23.32 -28.12
C CYS A 155 -5.99 22.82 -27.55
N PHE A 156 -5.93 22.04 -26.47
CA PHE A 156 -7.13 21.68 -25.70
C PHE A 156 -7.82 22.93 -25.14
N SER A 157 -9.15 22.95 -25.14
CA SER A 157 -9.92 23.92 -24.36
C SER A 157 -9.63 23.72 -22.86
N LYS A 158 -9.87 24.76 -22.06
CA LYS A 158 -9.71 24.69 -20.60
C LYS A 158 -10.56 23.58 -19.98
N GLU A 159 -11.78 23.40 -20.49
CA GLU A 159 -12.73 22.38 -20.06
C GLU A 159 -12.24 20.98 -20.45
N GLU A 160 -11.72 20.80 -21.67
CA GLU A 160 -11.13 19.53 -22.13
C GLU A 160 -9.91 19.16 -21.29
N LEU A 161 -9.04 20.14 -20.98
CA LEU A 161 -7.89 19.89 -20.11
C LEU A 161 -8.32 19.50 -18.70
N GLN A 162 -9.36 20.14 -18.16
CA GLN A 162 -9.91 19.77 -16.85
C GLN A 162 -10.45 18.33 -16.87
N GLN A 163 -11.17 17.94 -17.92
CA GLN A 163 -11.69 16.59 -18.10
C GLN A 163 -10.56 15.56 -18.24
N ILE A 164 -9.55 15.82 -19.08
CA ILE A 164 -8.37 14.95 -19.26
C ILE A 164 -7.64 14.76 -17.93
N LEU A 165 -7.48 15.82 -17.15
CA LEU A 165 -6.83 15.74 -15.83
C LEU A 165 -7.64 14.90 -14.84
N GLN A 166 -8.96 15.03 -14.86
CA GLN A 166 -9.85 14.21 -14.04
C GLN A 166 -9.76 12.73 -14.44
N GLU A 167 -9.94 12.42 -15.72
CA GLU A 167 -9.84 11.05 -16.26
C GLU A 167 -8.46 10.45 -15.97
N ARG A 168 -7.39 11.23 -16.10
CA ARG A 168 -6.03 10.81 -15.74
C ARG A 168 -5.89 10.48 -14.26
N ASN A 169 -6.53 11.24 -13.37
CA ASN A 169 -6.51 10.95 -11.93
C ASN A 169 -7.32 9.68 -11.61
N GLU A 170 -8.47 9.50 -12.24
CA GLU A 170 -9.29 8.29 -12.10
C GLU A 170 -8.54 7.05 -12.59
N LEU A 171 -7.92 7.12 -13.77
CA LEU A 171 -7.08 6.05 -14.32
C LEU A 171 -5.87 5.74 -13.43
N LYS A 172 -5.28 6.76 -12.79
CA LYS A 172 -4.18 6.58 -11.84
C LYS A 172 -4.63 5.79 -10.61
N THR A 173 -5.81 6.12 -10.07
CA THR A 173 -6.42 5.40 -8.94
C THR A 173 -6.76 3.96 -9.34
N ASN A 174 -7.40 3.76 -10.49
CA ASN A 174 -7.74 2.43 -11.00
C ASN A 174 -6.50 1.57 -11.26
N LEU A 175 -5.43 2.15 -11.82
CA LEU A 175 -4.16 1.46 -12.01
C LEU A 175 -3.55 1.01 -10.68
N PHE A 176 -3.64 1.83 -9.65
CA PHE A 176 -3.17 1.47 -8.30
C PHE A 176 -3.97 0.30 -7.73
N LEU A 177 -5.31 0.35 -7.78
CA LEU A 177 -6.18 -0.72 -7.29
C LEU A 177 -5.93 -2.05 -8.01
N VAL A 178 -5.83 -2.03 -9.34
CA VAL A 178 -5.56 -3.24 -10.14
C VAL A 178 -4.16 -3.81 -9.83
N GLN A 179 -3.17 -2.96 -9.53
CA GLN A 179 -1.85 -3.43 -9.09
C GLN A 179 -1.91 -4.14 -7.74
N GLU A 180 -2.71 -3.63 -6.80
CA GLU A 180 -2.94 -4.25 -5.50
C GLU A 180 -3.68 -5.60 -5.64
N GLU A 181 -4.74 -5.66 -6.45
CA GLU A 181 -5.45 -6.91 -6.76
C GLU A 181 -4.53 -7.96 -7.38
N LEU A 182 -3.70 -7.56 -8.35
CA LEU A 182 -2.69 -8.44 -8.96
C LEU A 182 -1.70 -8.96 -7.92
N ALA A 183 -1.22 -8.11 -7.00
CA ALA A 183 -0.32 -8.52 -5.93
C ALA A 183 -1.02 -9.48 -4.95
N TYR A 184 -2.30 -9.23 -4.64
CA TYR A 184 -3.12 -10.10 -3.81
C TYR A 184 -3.21 -11.51 -4.40
N TYR A 185 -3.64 -11.64 -5.67
CA TYR A 185 -3.74 -12.96 -6.32
C TYR A 185 -2.39 -13.66 -6.45
N GLN A 186 -1.31 -12.92 -6.75
CA GLN A 186 0.04 -13.50 -6.81
C GLN A 186 0.48 -14.09 -5.46
N ARG A 187 0.15 -13.43 -4.35
CA ARG A 187 0.41 -13.94 -3.01
C ARG A 187 -0.48 -15.14 -2.68
N GLU A 188 -1.75 -15.10 -3.07
CA GLU A 188 -2.70 -16.19 -2.86
C GLU A 188 -2.29 -17.48 -3.61
N LEU A 189 -1.71 -17.35 -4.81
CA LEU A 189 -1.15 -18.47 -5.57
C LEU A 189 0.03 -19.15 -4.85
N LEU A 190 0.83 -18.40 -4.07
CA LEU A 190 1.97 -18.91 -3.32
C LEU A 190 1.57 -19.51 -1.97
N ASN A 191 0.61 -18.88 -1.28
CA ASN A 191 0.15 -19.29 0.05
C ASN A 191 -0.42 -20.72 0.06
N GLU A 192 -1.15 -21.13 -0.97
CA GLU A 192 -1.69 -22.48 -1.07
C GLU A 192 -0.70 -23.53 -1.65
N LYS A 193 0.56 -23.16 -1.90
CA LYS A 193 1.55 -24.00 -2.64
C LYS A 193 1.02 -24.57 -3.97
N ARG A 194 -0.03 -23.96 -4.54
CA ARG A 194 -0.64 -24.39 -5.82
C ARG A 194 0.38 -24.36 -6.95
N VAL A 195 1.31 -23.39 -6.90
CA VAL A 195 2.34 -23.19 -7.92
C VAL A 195 3.68 -22.86 -7.26
N PRO A 196 4.78 -23.56 -7.59
CA PRO A 196 6.13 -23.20 -7.16
C PRO A 196 6.54 -21.77 -7.58
N SER A 197 7.36 -21.10 -6.76
CA SER A 197 7.78 -19.69 -6.97
C SER A 197 8.42 -19.43 -8.33
N PHE A 198 9.32 -20.32 -8.79
CA PHE A 198 10.02 -20.16 -10.06
C PHE A 198 9.06 -20.12 -11.27
N PHE A 199 7.95 -20.86 -11.22
CA PHE A 199 6.93 -20.81 -12.28
C PHE A 199 6.18 -19.49 -12.26
N LEU A 200 5.87 -18.94 -11.07
CA LEU A 200 5.25 -17.63 -10.94
C LEU A 200 6.15 -16.53 -11.52
N ASP A 201 7.46 -16.60 -11.27
CA ASP A 201 8.42 -15.63 -11.79
C ASP A 201 8.57 -15.75 -13.32
N ALA A 202 8.61 -16.98 -13.85
CA ALA A 202 8.57 -17.21 -15.29
C ALA A 202 7.29 -16.66 -15.93
N MET A 203 6.12 -16.89 -15.33
CA MET A 203 4.85 -16.33 -15.79
C MET A 203 4.86 -14.80 -15.75
N LYS A 204 5.34 -14.18 -14.65
CA LYS A 204 5.48 -12.72 -14.52
C LYS A 204 6.38 -12.15 -15.62
N SER A 205 7.50 -12.79 -15.93
CA SER A 205 8.41 -12.37 -17.00
C SER A 205 7.72 -12.41 -18.37
N ASN A 206 6.99 -13.49 -18.67
CA ASN A 206 6.20 -13.61 -19.90
C ASN A 206 5.10 -12.55 -20.00
N ILE A 207 4.34 -12.33 -18.92
CA ILE A 207 3.31 -11.29 -18.84
C ILE A 207 3.92 -9.90 -19.04
N LYS A 208 5.08 -9.60 -18.43
CA LYS A 208 5.79 -8.33 -18.63
C LYS A 208 6.19 -8.13 -20.10
N ARG A 209 6.73 -9.17 -20.75
CA ARG A 209 7.10 -9.14 -22.17
C ARG A 209 5.86 -8.90 -23.05
N GLN A 210 4.78 -9.62 -22.79
CA GLN A 210 3.53 -9.48 -23.53
C GLN A 210 2.90 -8.09 -23.30
N ARG A 211 2.93 -7.58 -22.06
CA ARG A 211 2.47 -6.23 -21.73
C ARG A 211 3.28 -5.16 -22.47
N LYS A 212 4.61 -5.30 -22.56
CA LYS A 212 5.46 -4.38 -23.35
C LYS A 212 5.03 -4.39 -24.81
N LYS A 213 4.80 -5.58 -25.37
CA LYS A 213 4.32 -5.76 -26.76
C LYS A 213 2.95 -5.11 -27.00
N ILE A 214 1.98 -5.39 -26.13
CA ILE A 214 0.63 -4.83 -26.22
C ILE A 214 0.66 -3.31 -26.06
N ARG A 215 1.41 -2.79 -25.08
CA ARG A 215 1.58 -1.35 -24.85
C ARG A 215 2.17 -0.66 -26.07
N ALA A 216 3.20 -1.24 -26.68
CA ALA A 216 3.83 -0.69 -27.87
C ALA A 216 2.81 -0.54 -29.01
N LYS A 217 2.04 -1.61 -29.26
CA LYS A 217 0.94 -1.61 -30.24
C LYS A 217 -0.18 -0.61 -29.93
N MET A 218 -0.63 -0.54 -28.69
CA MET A 218 -1.70 0.37 -28.26
C MET A 218 -1.30 1.85 -28.35
N LEU A 219 -0.03 2.16 -28.12
CA LEU A 219 0.49 3.53 -28.12
C LEU A 219 1.17 3.91 -29.45
N GLY A 220 1.19 3.02 -30.44
CA GLY A 220 1.84 3.27 -31.74
C GLY A 220 3.37 3.46 -31.65
N THR A 221 4.02 2.90 -30.64
CA THR A 221 5.48 2.99 -30.46
C THR A 221 6.17 1.76 -31.02
N THR A 222 7.31 1.92 -31.69
CA THR A 222 8.02 0.84 -32.38
C THR A 222 8.52 -0.23 -31.40
N GLU A 223 8.34 -1.51 -31.72
CA GLU A 223 8.81 -2.62 -30.89
C GLU A 223 10.35 -2.67 -30.88
N GLU A 224 11.00 -2.16 -29.83
CA GLU A 224 12.42 -2.45 -29.62
C GLU A 224 12.59 -3.93 -29.29
N SER A 225 13.29 -4.62 -30.19
CA SER A 225 13.56 -6.05 -30.14
C SER A 225 14.15 -6.45 -28.79
N ALA A 226 13.79 -7.65 -28.35
CA ALA A 226 14.14 -8.27 -27.08
C ALA A 226 15.64 -8.22 -26.77
N SER A 227 16.12 -7.11 -26.19
CA SER A 227 17.43 -7.04 -25.56
C SER A 227 17.26 -7.35 -24.08
N SER A 228 17.92 -8.43 -23.67
CA SER A 228 18.14 -8.84 -22.29
C SER A 228 18.93 -7.73 -21.58
N GLY A 229 18.25 -6.91 -20.79
CA GLY A 229 18.87 -5.91 -19.95
C GLY A 229 18.01 -5.71 -18.73
N ASP A 230 18.46 -6.31 -17.62
CA ASP A 230 17.98 -5.98 -16.29
C ASP A 230 18.26 -4.50 -16.04
N GLU A 231 17.23 -3.67 -16.20
CA GLU A 231 17.23 -2.29 -15.72
C GLU A 231 16.00 -2.13 -14.81
N GLU A 232 16.34 -2.25 -13.54
CA GLU A 232 15.68 -1.81 -12.33
C GLU A 232 14.94 -0.47 -12.53
N GLY A 233 13.69 -0.53 -13.00
CA GLY A 233 12.75 0.59 -12.95
C GLY A 233 12.15 0.76 -11.55
N SER A 234 13.01 0.90 -10.53
CA SER A 234 12.63 1.33 -9.18
C SER A 234 12.21 2.80 -9.25
N TRP A 235 10.92 3.04 -9.49
CA TRP A 235 10.32 4.36 -9.30
C TRP A 235 10.14 4.62 -7.80
N LEU A 236 11.24 4.72 -7.07
CA LEU A 236 11.27 5.41 -5.79
C LEU A 236 11.62 6.87 -6.05
N PRO A 237 10.92 7.85 -5.45
CA PRO A 237 11.29 9.25 -5.56
C PRO A 237 12.71 9.45 -5.02
N ALA A 238 13.57 10.10 -5.81
CA ALA A 238 14.91 10.48 -5.40
C ALA A 238 14.85 11.22 -4.04
N ARG A 239 15.37 10.58 -2.99
CA ARG A 239 15.63 11.23 -1.72
C ARG A 239 16.77 12.21 -1.98
N GLY A 240 16.45 13.50 -1.98
CA GLY A 240 17.41 14.57 -2.23
C GLY A 240 18.65 14.41 -1.35
N ALA A 241 19.81 14.33 -2.00
CA ALA A 241 21.09 14.54 -1.35
C ALA A 241 21.23 16.04 -1.06
N GLY A 242 21.43 16.40 0.20
CA GLY A 242 21.71 17.78 0.58
C GLY A 242 21.48 18.14 2.05
N CYS A 243 22.17 17.47 2.98
CA CYS A 243 22.82 18.11 4.14
C CYS A 243 23.56 17.01 4.92
N ALA A 244 24.89 17.03 4.88
CA ALA A 244 25.71 16.24 5.78
C ALA A 244 25.72 16.92 7.14
N ASP A 245 25.26 16.22 8.18
CA ASP A 245 25.41 16.62 9.58
C ASP A 245 26.46 15.68 10.21
N PRO A 246 27.49 16.19 10.91
CA PRO A 246 28.55 15.34 11.43
C PRO A 246 28.06 14.51 12.63
N GLN A 247 28.35 13.22 12.57
CA GLN A 247 28.04 12.23 13.61
C GLN A 247 28.79 12.56 14.92
N PRO A 248 28.16 12.48 16.12
CA PRO A 248 28.85 12.64 17.39
C PRO A 248 29.64 11.36 17.75
N PRO A 249 30.74 11.46 18.54
CA PRO A 249 31.65 10.35 18.80
C PRO A 249 31.05 9.31 19.75
N GLU A 250 31.39 8.05 19.50
CA GLU A 250 30.95 6.88 20.27
C GLU A 250 31.52 6.88 21.69
N SER A 251 30.63 6.83 22.69
CA SER A 251 30.97 6.68 24.10
C SER A 251 31.28 5.22 24.44
N ASN A 252 32.56 4.90 24.59
CA ASN A 252 33.01 3.65 25.20
C ASN A 252 32.84 3.69 26.71
N ILE A 253 31.76 3.11 27.23
CA ILE A 253 31.66 2.79 28.67
C ILE A 253 32.04 1.32 28.82
N ARG A 254 33.24 1.08 29.38
CA ARG A 254 33.64 -0.22 29.94
C ARG A 254 32.79 -0.50 31.17
N SER A 255 32.04 -1.59 31.16
CA SER A 255 31.41 -2.14 32.36
C SER A 255 32.49 -2.61 33.34
N LEU A 256 32.34 -2.20 34.60
CA LEU A 256 32.90 -2.85 35.79
C LEU A 256 31.81 -3.71 36.42
#